data_AF-A0A7C6MEK7-F1
#
_entry.id   AF-A0A7C6MEK7-F1
#
_cell.length_a   1.000
_cell.length_b   1.000
_cell.length_c   1.000
_cell.angle_alpha   90.00
_cell.angle_beta   90.00
_cell.angle_gamma   90.00
#
_symmetry.space_group_name_H-M   'P 1'
#
loop_
_entity.id
_entity.type
_entity.pdbx_description
1 polymer ?
#
loop_
_entity_poly.entity_id
_entity_poly.type
_entity_poly.pdbx_seq_one_letter_code
_entity_poly.pdbx_strand_id
1 'polypeptide(L)'
;MPVPTSIDPTTWVDGAPFAAHLVHLCSTTGLPWSLVAAYAGVPLRTAERLLAPSRRSRLRRLPRSVAQRLIAVTPEELRRLRTSRVPAESCSRRVGHLLGRGVPLAHLARELGCSPDLIARLADGSPATVTAEVALRARVACETADRASLQQALHAA
;
A
#
# COMPACT_ATOMS: atom_id res chain seq x y z
N MET A 1 -18.41 13.19 -13.40
CA MET A 1 -16.96 13.06 -13.68
C MET A 1 -16.71 11.67 -14.25
N PRO A 2 -16.32 11.52 -15.53
CA PRO A 2 -16.03 10.20 -16.07
C PRO A 2 -14.67 9.73 -15.54
N VAL A 3 -14.62 8.48 -15.07
CA VAL A 3 -13.38 7.77 -14.77
C VAL A 3 -12.64 7.48 -16.08
N PRO A 4 -11.34 7.78 -16.23
CA PRO A 4 -10.61 7.35 -17.41
C PRO A 4 -10.33 5.84 -17.33
N THR A 5 -11.23 5.02 -17.89
CA THR A 5 -11.09 3.56 -18.08
C THR A 5 -10.55 3.19 -19.46
N SER A 6 -9.47 3.82 -19.91
CA SER A 6 -8.72 3.29 -21.06
C SER A 6 -7.22 3.41 -20.80
N ILE A 7 -6.60 2.27 -20.49
CA ILE A 7 -5.15 2.16 -20.47
C ILE A 7 -4.73 2.04 -21.94
N ASP A 8 -4.25 3.14 -22.51
CA ASP A 8 -3.90 3.23 -23.92
C ASP A 8 -2.87 2.13 -24.32
N PRO A 9 -3.17 1.23 -25.27
CA PRO A 9 -2.32 0.09 -25.65
C PRO A 9 -0.96 0.46 -26.26
N THR A 10 -0.72 1.75 -26.56
CA THR A 10 0.54 2.28 -27.09
C THR A 10 1.54 2.76 -26.02
N THR A 11 1.12 2.85 -24.75
CA THR A 11 1.92 3.36 -23.61
C THR A 11 2.46 2.27 -22.68
N TRP A 12 2.65 1.04 -23.14
CA TRP A 12 3.13 -0.05 -22.28
C TRP A 12 4.64 -0.19 -22.35
N VAL A 13 5.30 -0.21 -21.19
CA VAL A 13 6.75 -0.39 -21.04
C VAL A 13 7.08 -1.77 -20.48
N ASP A 14 8.32 -2.23 -20.68
CA ASP A 14 8.80 -3.47 -20.07
C ASP A 14 8.76 -3.35 -18.54
N GLY A 15 8.10 -4.30 -17.88
CA GLY A 15 7.96 -4.36 -16.43
C GLY A 15 9.22 -4.86 -15.70
N ALA A 16 10.13 -5.56 -16.38
CA ALA A 16 11.33 -6.13 -15.76
C ALA A 16 12.22 -5.10 -15.02
N PRO A 17 12.59 -3.93 -15.60
CA PRO A 17 13.38 -2.94 -14.88
C PRO A 17 12.66 -2.35 -13.67
N PHE A 18 11.34 -2.18 -13.75
CA PHE A 18 10.52 -1.67 -12.65
C PHE A 18 10.40 -2.69 -11.51
N ALA A 19 10.35 -3.99 -11.84
CA ALA A 19 10.41 -5.06 -10.85
C ALA A 19 11.75 -5.02 -10.09
N ALA A 20 12.87 -4.90 -10.81
CA ALA A 20 14.19 -4.77 -10.21
C ALA A 20 14.32 -3.51 -9.35
N HIS A 21 13.79 -2.37 -9.82
CA HIS A 21 13.78 -1.13 -9.05
C HIS A 21 12.95 -1.26 -7.77
N LEU A 22 11.77 -1.88 -7.82
CA LEU A 22 10.95 -2.12 -6.64
C LEU A 22 11.68 -3.01 -5.62
N VAL A 23 12.33 -4.09 -6.07
CA VAL A 23 13.17 -4.95 -5.21
C VAL A 23 14.32 -4.15 -4.59
N HIS A 24 14.98 -3.30 -5.39
CA HIS A 24 16.05 -2.42 -4.92
C HIS A 24 15.55 -1.45 -3.84
N LEU A 25 14.42 -0.78 -4.05
CA LEU A 25 13.79 0.10 -3.06
C LEU A 25 13.48 -0.65 -1.75
N CYS A 26 12.92 -1.86 -1.85
CA CYS A 26 12.65 -2.69 -0.67
C CYS A 26 13.94 -3.04 0.08
N SER A 27 14.98 -3.45 -0.63
CA SER A 27 16.27 -3.84 -0.02
C SER A 27 17.00 -2.66 0.64
N THR A 28 16.89 -1.44 0.08
CA THR A 28 17.61 -0.25 0.55
C THR A 28 16.89 0.52 1.65
N THR A 29 15.58 0.33 1.78
CA THR A 29 14.74 1.01 2.79
C THR A 29 14.27 0.08 3.90
N GLY A 30 14.30 -1.24 3.67
CA GLY A 30 13.72 -2.25 4.57
C GLY A 30 12.19 -2.26 4.57
N LEU A 31 11.54 -1.47 3.71
CA LEU A 31 10.08 -1.42 3.62
C LEU A 31 9.55 -2.55 2.73
N PRO A 32 8.37 -3.11 3.05
CA PRO A 32 7.75 -4.11 2.20
C PRO A 32 7.26 -3.46 0.89
N TRP A 33 7.24 -4.26 -0.19
CA TRP A 33 6.84 -3.79 -1.52
C TRP A 33 5.42 -3.19 -1.55
N SER A 34 4.52 -3.66 -0.68
CA SER A 34 3.16 -3.14 -0.56
C SER A 34 3.14 -1.69 -0.09
N LEU A 35 4.07 -1.32 0.80
CA LEU A 35 4.23 0.07 1.26
C LEU A 35 4.77 0.96 0.14
N VAL A 36 5.81 0.49 -0.55
CA VAL A 36 6.44 1.23 -1.65
C VAL A 36 5.43 1.45 -2.79
N ALA A 37 4.66 0.42 -3.13
CA ALA A 37 3.60 0.52 -4.14
C ALA A 37 2.50 1.51 -3.73
N ALA A 38 2.04 1.46 -2.48
CA ALA A 38 1.03 2.39 -1.99
C ALA A 38 1.54 3.83 -1.93
N TYR A 39 2.81 4.05 -1.56
CA TYR A 39 3.45 5.36 -1.62
C TYR A 39 3.51 5.89 -3.05
N ALA A 40 3.93 5.05 -3.99
CA ALA A 40 3.97 5.37 -5.42
C ALA A 40 2.57 5.56 -6.04
N GLY A 41 1.47 5.27 -5.32
CA GLY A 41 0.12 5.26 -5.91
C GLY A 41 -0.03 4.21 -7.01
N VAL A 42 0.72 3.11 -6.89
CA VAL A 42 0.66 1.93 -7.76
C VAL A 42 -0.32 0.93 -7.13
N PRO A 43 -1.29 0.41 -7.90
CA PRO A 43 -2.22 -0.58 -7.36
C PRO A 43 -1.47 -1.81 -6.82
N LEU A 44 -1.81 -2.24 -5.60
CA LEU A 44 -1.15 -3.37 -4.93
C LEU A 44 -1.12 -4.64 -5.81
N ARG A 45 -2.21 -4.93 -6.51
CA ARG A 45 -2.30 -6.05 -7.46
C ARG A 45 -1.28 -5.94 -8.60
N THR A 46 -1.03 -4.73 -9.10
CA THR A 46 -0.06 -4.51 -10.17
C THR A 46 1.35 -4.76 -9.66
N ALA A 47 1.70 -4.25 -8.48
CA ALA A 47 2.98 -4.50 -7.85
C ALA A 47 3.19 -5.98 -7.48
N GLU A 48 2.16 -6.65 -6.96
CA GLU A 48 2.16 -8.09 -6.66
C GLU A 48 2.42 -8.92 -7.92
N ARG A 49 1.72 -8.63 -9.02
CA ARG A 49 1.94 -9.31 -10.30
C ARG A 49 3.31 -8.96 -10.91
N LEU A 50 3.86 -7.79 -10.62
CA LEU A 50 5.20 -7.40 -11.07
C LEU A 50 6.28 -8.26 -10.39
N LEU A 51 6.10 -8.54 -9.09
CA LEU A 51 7.02 -9.33 -8.27
C LEU A 51 6.72 -10.84 -8.26
N ALA A 52 5.70 -11.29 -9.00
CA ALA A 52 5.29 -12.69 -8.98
C ALA A 52 6.46 -13.64 -9.31
N PRO A 53 6.63 -14.74 -8.53
CA PRO A 53 7.76 -15.66 -8.67
C PRO A 53 7.70 -16.44 -9.99
N SER A 54 6.50 -16.78 -10.45
CA SER A 54 6.31 -17.49 -11.72
C SER A 54 6.28 -16.54 -12.91
N ARG A 55 7.06 -16.84 -13.96
CA ARG A 55 7.03 -16.12 -15.24
C ARG A 55 5.66 -16.11 -15.93
N ARG A 56 4.78 -17.07 -15.60
CA ARG A 56 3.40 -17.13 -16.14
C ARG A 56 2.47 -16.12 -15.46
N SER A 57 2.69 -15.83 -14.18
CA SER A 57 1.90 -14.86 -13.40
C SER A 57 2.51 -13.45 -13.43
N ARG A 58 3.80 -13.36 -13.82
CA ARG A 58 4.55 -12.10 -13.86
C ARG A 58 4.04 -11.16 -14.95
N LEU A 59 3.78 -9.93 -14.54
CA LEU A 59 3.38 -8.85 -15.44
C LEU A 59 4.58 -8.36 -16.23
N ARG A 60 4.59 -8.63 -17.55
CA ARG A 60 5.70 -8.25 -18.45
C ARG A 60 5.58 -6.83 -19.00
N ARG A 61 4.36 -6.29 -19.05
CA ARG A 61 4.07 -4.98 -19.61
C ARG A 61 3.36 -4.14 -18.58
N LEU A 62 3.94 -3.00 -18.23
CA LEU A 62 3.41 -2.05 -17.26
C LEU A 62 2.91 -0.79 -17.98
N PRO A 63 1.76 -0.20 -17.61
CA PRO A 63 1.36 1.08 -18.15
C PRO A 63 2.40 2.16 -17.82
N ARG A 64 2.75 3.02 -18.77
CA ARG A 64 3.76 4.08 -18.60
C ARG A 64 3.46 5.01 -17.44
N SER A 65 2.18 5.31 -17.19
CA SER A 65 1.75 6.12 -16.04
C SER A 65 2.13 5.48 -14.70
N VAL A 66 2.04 4.15 -14.60
CA VAL A 66 2.42 3.38 -13.41
C VAL A 66 3.94 3.31 -13.29
N ALA A 67 4.64 3.11 -14.41
CA ALA A 67 6.10 3.14 -14.47
C ALA A 67 6.69 4.49 -14.03
N GLN A 68 6.12 5.60 -14.49
CA GLN A 68 6.53 6.95 -14.13
C GLN A 68 6.35 7.23 -12.64
N ARG A 69 5.24 6.76 -12.05
CA ARG A 69 5.02 6.86 -10.62
C ARG A 69 6.05 6.05 -9.81
N LEU A 70 6.39 4.85 -10.28
CA LEU A 70 7.34 4.00 -9.57
C LEU A 70 8.77 4.55 -9.62
N ILE A 71 9.21 5.07 -10.77
CA ILE A 71 10.57 5.60 -10.93
C ILE A 71 10.77 6.97 -10.26
N ALA A 72 9.68 7.70 -10.01
CA ALA A 72 9.73 8.96 -9.27
C ALA A 72 10.00 8.75 -7.77
N VAL A 73 9.80 7.54 -7.23
CA VAL A 73 10.01 7.27 -5.80
C VAL A 73 11.48 7.05 -5.51
N THR A 74 12.00 7.82 -4.55
CA THR A 74 13.38 7.68 -4.08
C THR A 74 13.47 6.97 -2.73
N PRO A 75 14.58 6.26 -2.43
CA PRO A 75 14.84 5.71 -1.11
C PRO A 75 14.79 6.77 0.00
N GLU A 76 15.25 7.99 -0.29
CA GLU A 76 15.29 9.10 0.65
C GLU A 76 13.89 9.56 1.06
N GLU A 77 12.96 9.66 0.11
CA GLU A 77 11.55 9.97 0.40
C GLU A 77 10.90 8.88 1.26
N LEU A 78 11.17 7.62 0.95
CA LEU A 78 10.69 6.48 1.73
C LEU A 78 11.24 6.49 3.16
N ARG A 79 12.51 6.85 3.36
CA ARG A 79 13.10 7.00 4.70
C ARG A 79 12.48 8.17 5.47
N ARG A 80 12.13 9.27 4.79
CA ARG A 80 11.43 10.42 5.41
C ARG A 80 10.05 10.07 5.95
N LEU A 81 9.40 8.99 5.48
CA LEU A 81 8.11 8.55 6.02
C LEU A 81 8.17 8.21 7.52
N ARG A 82 9.34 7.78 8.00
CA ARG A 82 9.56 7.39 9.40
C ARG A 82 9.63 8.59 10.34
N THR A 83 10.00 9.76 9.81
CA THR A 83 10.20 10.99 10.60
C THR A 83 9.14 12.06 10.31
N SER A 84 8.45 11.99 9.18
CA SER A 84 7.37 12.91 8.82
C SER A 84 6.10 12.62 9.62
N ARG A 85 5.50 13.66 10.19
CA ARG A 85 4.21 13.59 10.90
C ARG A 85 3.08 14.06 10.01
N VAL A 86 2.00 13.30 9.98
CA VAL A 86 0.76 13.59 9.25
C VAL A 86 -0.45 13.58 10.19
N PRO A 87 -1.55 14.27 9.84
CA PRO A 87 -2.78 14.23 10.63
C PRO A 87 -3.29 12.79 10.81
N ALA A 88 -3.67 12.45 12.03
CA ALA A 88 -4.09 11.09 12.37
C ALA A 88 -5.52 10.76 11.95
N GLU A 89 -6.35 11.75 11.62
CA GLU A 89 -7.79 11.58 11.36
C GLU A 89 -8.07 10.46 10.34
N SER A 90 -7.40 10.50 9.18
CA SER A 90 -7.55 9.46 8.15
C SER A 90 -7.05 8.08 8.62
N CYS A 91 -6.05 8.04 9.50
CA CYS A 91 -5.53 6.81 10.08
C CYS A 91 -6.52 6.24 11.11
N SER A 92 -7.04 7.07 12.01
CA SER A 92 -8.06 6.72 13.01
C SER A 92 -9.31 6.13 12.36
N ARG A 93 -9.84 6.76 11.29
CA ARG A 93 -10.99 6.22 10.57
C ARG A 93 -10.72 4.83 9.98
N ARG A 94 -9.52 4.60 9.42
CA ARG A 94 -9.13 3.29 8.86
C ARG A 94 -8.97 2.23 9.95
N VAL A 95 -8.36 2.60 11.08
CA VAL A 95 -8.22 1.71 12.24
C VAL A 95 -9.60 1.35 12.80
N GLY A 96 -10.47 2.33 13.02
CA GLY A 96 -11.85 2.11 13.47
C GLY A 96 -12.63 1.23 12.50
N HIS A 97 -12.49 1.45 11.19
CA HIS A 97 -13.09 0.58 10.17
C HIS A 97 -12.59 -0.87 10.28
N LEU A 98 -11.28 -1.09 10.41
CA LEU A 98 -10.71 -2.44 10.54
C LEU A 98 -11.14 -3.13 11.84
N LEU A 99 -11.18 -2.41 12.96
CA LEU A 99 -11.69 -2.93 14.23
C LEU A 99 -13.18 -3.31 14.14
N GLY A 100 -13.99 -2.47 13.48
CA GLY A 100 -15.41 -2.73 13.26
C GLY A 100 -15.69 -3.98 12.40
N ARG A 101 -14.70 -4.46 11.63
CA ARG A 101 -14.76 -5.72 10.88
C ARG A 101 -14.33 -6.94 11.69
N GLY A 102 -14.01 -6.76 12.98
CA GLY A 102 -13.56 -7.82 13.87
C GLY A 102 -12.06 -8.14 13.76
N VAL A 103 -11.24 -7.27 13.14
CA VAL A 103 -9.79 -7.46 13.14
C VAL A 103 -9.26 -7.16 14.55
N PRO A 104 -8.59 -8.10 15.23
CA PRO A 104 -8.15 -7.89 16.61
C PRO A 104 -7.05 -6.83 16.70
N LEU A 105 -7.08 -6.04 17.77
CA LEU A 105 -6.16 -4.92 18.01
C LEU A 105 -4.69 -5.34 17.96
N ALA A 106 -4.35 -6.47 18.60
CA ALA A 106 -2.99 -7.01 18.58
C ALA A 106 -2.50 -7.38 17.17
N HIS A 107 -3.41 -7.84 16.31
CA HIS A 107 -3.08 -8.12 14.91
C HIS A 107 -2.83 -6.82 14.14
N LEU A 108 -3.66 -5.79 14.34
CA LEU A 108 -3.45 -4.47 13.75
C LEU A 108 -2.14 -3.84 14.22
N ALA A 109 -1.81 -3.90 15.51
CA ALA A 109 -0.56 -3.37 16.04
C ALA A 109 0.67 -3.99 15.33
N ARG A 110 0.64 -5.31 15.12
CA ARG A 110 1.70 -6.02 14.40
C ARG A 110 1.76 -5.66 12.91
N GLU A 111 0.61 -5.58 12.24
CA GLU A 111 0.52 -5.19 10.82
C GLU A 111 1.00 -3.75 10.58
N LEU A 112 0.60 -2.81 11.45
CA LEU A 112 1.03 -1.42 11.37
C LEU A 112 2.44 -1.18 11.93
N GLY A 113 3.04 -2.18 12.59
CA GLY A 113 4.36 -2.08 13.21
C GLY A 113 4.42 -1.04 14.33
N CYS A 114 3.36 -0.92 15.11
CA CYS A 114 3.25 0.04 16.21
C CYS A 114 2.74 -0.62 17.50
N SER A 115 2.78 0.11 18.62
CA SER A 115 2.33 -0.44 19.90
C SER A 115 0.80 -0.62 19.93
N PRO A 116 0.30 -1.64 20.65
CA PRO A 116 -1.14 -1.79 20.89
C PRO A 116 -1.77 -0.52 21.49
N ASP A 117 -1.06 0.16 22.39
CA ASP A 117 -1.53 1.42 22.99
C ASP A 117 -1.76 2.51 21.95
N LEU A 118 -0.91 2.59 20.91
CA LEU A 118 -1.10 3.56 19.83
C LEU A 118 -2.36 3.23 19.03
N ILE A 119 -2.63 1.95 18.78
CA ILE A 119 -3.85 1.52 18.06
C ILE A 119 -5.10 1.84 18.88
N ALA A 120 -5.10 1.57 20.19
CA ALA A 120 -6.20 1.93 21.08
C ALA A 120 -6.45 3.45 21.04
N ARG A 121 -5.40 4.26 21.21
CA ARG A 121 -5.49 5.72 21.12
C ARG A 121 -5.99 6.19 19.75
N LEU A 122 -5.58 5.53 18.67
CA LEU A 122 -6.06 5.85 17.32
C LEU A 122 -7.54 5.52 17.14
N ALA A 123 -8.02 4.42 17.73
CA ALA A 123 -9.44 4.07 17.74
C ALA A 123 -10.27 5.11 18.50
N ASP A 124 -9.73 5.63 19.60
CA ASP A 124 -10.35 6.69 20.41
C ASP A 124 -10.20 8.09 19.80
N GLY A 125 -9.45 8.23 18.69
CA GLY A 125 -9.20 9.53 18.04
C GLY A 125 -8.27 10.47 18.83
N SER A 126 -7.55 9.96 19.84
CA SER A 126 -6.71 10.73 20.75
C SER A 126 -5.47 11.40 20.11
N PRO A 127 -4.67 10.73 19.25
CA PRO A 127 -3.47 11.35 18.69
C PRO A 127 -3.86 12.31 17.58
N ALA A 128 -3.39 13.56 17.65
CA ALA A 128 -3.59 14.52 16.55
C ALA A 128 -2.73 14.19 15.32
N THR A 129 -1.55 13.59 15.53
CA THR A 129 -0.61 13.25 14.45
C THR A 129 0.00 11.86 14.64
N VAL A 130 0.32 11.22 13.51
CA VAL A 130 1.07 9.95 13.44
C VAL A 130 2.18 10.07 12.40
N THR A 131 3.16 9.17 12.44
CA THR A 131 4.16 9.11 11.37
C THR A 131 3.51 8.72 10.03
N ALA A 132 3.99 9.29 8.93
CA ALA A 132 3.51 8.99 7.59
C ALA A 132 3.60 7.50 7.24
N GLU A 133 4.61 6.79 7.77
CA GLU A 133 4.74 5.33 7.64
C GLU A 133 3.53 4.58 8.23
N VAL A 134 3.11 4.92 9.46
CA VAL A 134 1.95 4.30 10.14
C VAL A 134 0.66 4.61 9.38
N ALA A 135 0.47 5.86 8.94
CA ALA A 135 -0.70 6.22 8.14
C ALA A 135 -0.75 5.46 6.80
N LEU A 136 0.41 5.25 6.17
CA LEU A 136 0.51 4.49 4.94
C LEU A 136 0.27 2.98 5.15
N ARG A 137 0.79 2.41 6.25
CA ARG A 137 0.47 1.02 6.64
C ARG A 137 -1.02 0.83 6.90
N ALA A 138 -1.66 1.74 7.62
CA ALA A 138 -3.11 1.73 7.86
C ALA A 138 -3.89 1.73 6.53
N ARG A 139 -3.42 2.51 5.56
CA ARG A 139 -4.00 2.54 4.21
C ARG A 139 -3.85 1.20 3.49
N VAL A 140 -2.65 0.63 3.46
CA VAL A 140 -2.37 -0.67 2.83
C VAL A 140 -3.21 -1.79 3.47
N ALA A 141 -3.32 -1.80 4.80
CA ALA A 141 -4.11 -2.77 5.53
C ALA A 141 -5.60 -2.69 5.16
N CYS A 142 -6.15 -1.47 5.10
CA CYS A 142 -7.53 -1.23 4.66
C CYS A 142 -7.77 -1.72 3.22
N GLU A 143 -6.92 -1.30 2.28
CA GLU A 143 -7.03 -1.70 0.85
C GLU A 143 -6.93 -3.23 0.69
N THR A 144 -6.12 -3.90 1.50
CA THR A 144 -5.97 -5.36 1.50
C THR A 144 -7.21 -6.06 2.04
N ALA A 145 -7.77 -5.56 3.16
CA ALA A 145 -9.00 -6.09 3.76
C ALA A 145 -10.22 -5.90 2.85
N ASP A 146 -10.35 -4.72 2.23
CA ASP A 146 -11.41 -4.42 1.27
C ASP A 146 -11.34 -5.34 0.06
N ARG A 147 -10.13 -5.56 -0.47
CA ARG A 147 -9.90 -6.51 -1.56
C ARG A 147 -10.28 -7.93 -1.19
N ALA A 148 -9.84 -8.43 -0.04
CA ALA A 148 -10.15 -9.79 0.41
C ALA A 148 -11.67 -10.02 0.52
N SER A 149 -12.38 -8.99 0.97
CA SER A 149 -13.83 -9.05 1.17
C SER A 149 -14.60 -8.97 -0.14
N LEU A 150 -14.16 -8.12 -1.07
CA LEU A 150 -14.69 -8.10 -2.44
C LEU A 150 -14.48 -9.45 -3.13
N GLN A 151 -13.33 -10.08 -2.94
CA GLN A 151 -13.08 -11.42 -3.46
C GLN A 151 -14.04 -12.44 -2.86
N GLN A 152 -14.22 -12.47 -1.54
CA GLN A 152 -15.17 -13.38 -0.89
C GLN A 152 -16.60 -13.19 -1.41
N ALA A 153 -17.06 -11.95 -1.56
CA ALA A 153 -18.39 -11.66 -2.09
C ALA A 153 -18.58 -12.14 -3.54
N LEU A 154 -17.56 -11.98 -4.40
CA LEU A 154 -17.60 -12.44 -5.79
C LEU A 154 -17.58 -13.97 -5.93
N HIS A 155 -17.01 -14.71 -4.97
CA HIS A 155 -17.03 -16.18 -4.99
C HIS A 155 -18.31 -16.76 -4.38
N ALA A 156 -19.06 -15.95 -3.65
CA ALA A 156 -20.34 -16.32 -3.04
C ALA A 156 -21.57 -15.97 -3.90
N ALA A 157 -21.36 -15.24 -5.01
CA ALA A 157 -22.37 -14.85 -6.00
C ALA A 157 -22.30 -15.74 -7.24
#